data_AF-A0A7C3X5X6-F1
#
_entry.id   AF-A0A7C3X5X6-F1
#
_cell.length_a   1.000
_cell.length_b   1.000
_cell.length_c   1.000
_cell.angle_alpha   90.00
_cell.angle_beta   90.00
_cell.angle_gamma   90.00
#
_symmetry.space_group_name_H-M   'P 1'
#
loop_
_entity.id
_entity.type
_entity.pdbx_description
1 polymer ?
#
loop_
_entity_poly.entity_id
_entity_poly.type
_entity_poly.pdbx_seq_one_letter_code
_entity_poly.pdbx_strand_id
1 'polypeptide(L)'
;VGVLGCGAADVYPRSNERLFATMLERGLLLSEYGWHAPARVWRFPARNRIIAGLAHAVVIVEGSFKSGSLSTAEFAVDTGREVFAVPGEAGRPLSAAPHKLLRAGAALCESALDVLSELHLLAGEEEELSRSDDAAEAGARGDFSEATSDEVRGLIGAVSDEPRPLPAATSDELCGLAGSQTTSDPRRQALARVLTALEREECTIDQLAVEAHLSAAAVTTLATELEIEGLIERVGGGRLRRVRAAAAHRPPAAHRLALAHPEAPGCSKTAEGPKPAAPALSPL
;
A
#
# COMPACT_ATOMS: atom_id res chain seq x y z
N VAL A 1 3.10 -11.67 -8.41
CA VAL A 1 3.73 -10.50 -9.06
C VAL A 1 5.23 -10.70 -9.11
N GLY A 2 5.92 -10.27 -10.17
CA GLY A 2 7.37 -10.28 -10.28
C GLY A 2 7.89 -8.85 -10.48
N VAL A 3 8.99 -8.49 -9.82
CA VAL A 3 9.54 -7.12 -9.87
C VAL A 3 10.99 -7.19 -10.36
N LEU A 4 11.37 -6.35 -11.31
CA LEU A 4 12.57 -6.52 -12.15
C LEU A 4 13.69 -5.51 -11.84
N GLY A 5 14.94 -5.99 -11.87
CA GLY A 5 16.16 -5.16 -11.81
C GLY A 5 16.65 -4.68 -13.19
N CYS A 6 15.78 -4.77 -14.20
CA CYS A 6 16.00 -4.51 -15.62
C CYS A 6 14.69 -4.04 -16.26
N GLY A 7 14.72 -3.63 -17.54
CA GLY A 7 13.54 -3.22 -18.29
C GLY A 7 12.50 -4.32 -18.43
N ALA A 8 11.23 -3.93 -18.60
CA ALA A 8 10.11 -4.87 -18.65
C ALA A 8 10.10 -5.82 -19.87
N ALA A 9 10.95 -5.58 -20.88
CA ALA A 9 11.15 -6.47 -22.01
C ALA A 9 12.45 -7.32 -21.94
N ASP A 10 13.28 -7.12 -20.91
CA ASP A 10 14.58 -7.78 -20.78
C ASP A 10 14.52 -8.91 -19.73
N VAL A 11 14.74 -10.16 -20.14
CA VAL A 11 14.79 -11.29 -19.21
C VAL A 11 16.13 -11.35 -18.48
N TYR A 12 16.11 -11.27 -17.15
CA TYR A 12 17.28 -11.53 -16.31
C TYR A 12 16.91 -12.23 -14.99
N PRO A 13 17.62 -13.32 -14.60
CA PRO A 13 18.61 -14.05 -15.38
C PRO A 13 17.95 -14.85 -16.53
N ARG A 14 18.69 -15.13 -17.61
CA ARG A 14 18.17 -15.89 -18.77
C ARG A 14 17.69 -17.31 -18.46
N SER A 15 18.19 -17.93 -17.38
CA SER A 15 17.64 -19.19 -16.85
C SER A 15 16.13 -19.14 -16.60
N ASN A 16 15.57 -17.95 -16.39
CA ASN A 16 14.18 -17.74 -16.04
C ASN A 16 13.28 -17.40 -17.24
N GLU A 17 13.76 -17.53 -18.49
CA GLU A 17 12.99 -17.26 -19.72
C GLU A 17 11.61 -17.97 -19.74
N ARG A 18 11.54 -19.23 -19.29
CA ARG A 18 10.27 -19.97 -19.17
C ARG A 18 9.32 -19.36 -18.14
N LEU A 19 9.85 -19.03 -16.96
CA LEU A 19 9.07 -18.40 -15.89
C LEU A 19 8.58 -17.00 -16.31
N PHE A 20 9.42 -16.23 -16.99
CA PHE A 20 9.08 -14.91 -17.50
C PHE A 20 7.90 -14.97 -18.48
N ALA A 21 7.90 -15.95 -19.41
CA ALA A 21 6.76 -16.20 -20.29
C ALA A 21 5.47 -16.54 -19.52
N THR A 22 5.53 -17.47 -18.55
CA THR A 22 4.37 -17.79 -17.69
C THR A 22 3.87 -16.58 -16.90
N MET A 23 4.75 -15.68 -16.48
CA MET A 23 4.38 -14.44 -15.77
C MET A 23 3.83 -13.33 -16.67
N LEU A 24 4.06 -13.38 -17.99
CA LEU A 24 3.35 -12.54 -18.97
C LEU A 24 1.93 -13.05 -19.22
N GLU A 25 1.73 -14.37 -19.26
CA GLU A 25 0.41 -14.98 -19.52
C GLU A 25 -0.53 -14.95 -18.29
N ARG A 26 0.00 -15.22 -17.09
CA ARG A 26 -0.79 -15.52 -15.88
C ARG A 26 -0.42 -14.66 -14.68
N GLY A 27 0.28 -13.54 -14.88
CA GLY A 27 0.87 -12.77 -13.80
C GLY A 27 0.97 -11.29 -14.08
N LEU A 28 1.93 -10.66 -13.40
CA LEU A 28 2.29 -9.25 -13.57
C LEU A 28 3.79 -9.12 -13.38
N LEU A 29 4.45 -8.46 -14.32
CA LEU A 29 5.85 -8.05 -14.26
C LEU A 29 5.92 -6.52 -14.13
N LEU A 30 6.69 -6.03 -13.15
CA LEU A 30 6.81 -4.60 -12.83
C LEU A 30 8.27 -4.18 -12.83
N SER A 31 8.57 -3.01 -13.39
CA SER A 31 9.91 -2.42 -13.38
C SER A 31 9.84 -0.91 -13.16
N GLU A 32 10.82 -0.37 -12.41
CA GLU A 32 11.07 1.08 -12.30
C GLU A 32 11.95 1.62 -13.44
N TYR A 33 12.36 0.76 -14.39
CA TYR A 33 13.29 1.09 -15.47
C TYR A 33 12.61 1.02 -16.85
N GLY A 34 13.09 1.85 -17.78
CA GLY A 34 12.60 1.88 -19.16
C GLY A 34 12.71 0.52 -19.89
N TRP A 35 11.91 0.37 -20.94
CA TRP A 35 11.56 -0.92 -21.59
C TRP A 35 12.73 -1.90 -21.81
N HIS A 36 13.86 -1.43 -22.34
CA HIS A 36 15.11 -2.21 -22.59
C HIS A 36 16.30 -1.73 -21.73
N ALA A 37 16.06 -1.43 -20.45
CA ALA A 37 17.10 -0.95 -19.56
C ALA A 37 17.88 -2.12 -18.91
N PRO A 38 19.17 -2.34 -19.24
CA PRO A 38 19.87 -3.57 -18.90
C PRO A 38 20.02 -3.83 -17.40
N ALA A 39 20.10 -5.10 -17.02
CA ALA A 39 20.42 -5.53 -15.65
C ALA A 39 21.75 -4.93 -15.17
N ARG A 40 21.78 -4.36 -13.96
CA ARG A 40 22.99 -3.83 -13.31
C ARG A 40 22.96 -4.15 -11.82
N VAL A 41 24.10 -4.48 -11.23
CA VAL A 41 24.20 -4.97 -9.83
C VAL A 41 23.45 -4.10 -8.82
N TRP A 42 23.59 -2.77 -8.91
CA TRP A 42 22.93 -1.81 -8.00
C TRP A 42 21.40 -1.77 -8.13
N ARG A 43 20.82 -2.22 -9.25
CA ARG A 43 19.38 -2.25 -9.47
C ARG A 43 18.67 -3.32 -8.65
N PHE A 44 19.37 -4.39 -8.27
CA PHE A 44 18.76 -5.48 -7.50
C PHE A 44 18.45 -5.06 -6.06
N PRO A 45 19.39 -4.44 -5.29
CA PRO A 45 19.05 -3.81 -4.01
C PRO A 45 18.04 -2.66 -4.15
N ALA A 46 18.20 -1.78 -5.16
CA ALA A 46 17.27 -0.65 -5.37
C ALA A 46 15.83 -1.10 -5.61
N ARG A 47 15.65 -2.23 -6.31
CA ARG A 47 14.35 -2.87 -6.54
C ARG A 47 13.74 -3.46 -5.26
N ASN A 48 14.54 -3.92 -4.29
CA ASN A 48 14.05 -4.68 -3.13
C ASN A 48 13.02 -3.89 -2.29
N ARG A 49 13.18 -2.56 -2.18
CA ARG A 49 12.20 -1.66 -1.54
C ARG A 49 10.78 -1.79 -2.12
N ILE A 50 10.67 -2.08 -3.42
CA ILE A 50 9.40 -2.23 -4.13
C ILE A 50 8.77 -3.59 -3.80
N ILE A 51 9.59 -4.64 -3.58
CA ILE A 51 9.10 -5.94 -3.11
C ILE A 51 8.48 -5.78 -1.71
N ALA A 52 9.23 -5.13 -0.80
CA ALA A 52 8.80 -4.91 0.58
C ALA A 52 7.52 -4.06 0.67
N GLY A 53 7.49 -2.89 0.02
CA GLY A 53 6.33 -1.99 0.07
C GLY A 53 5.04 -2.58 -0.54
N LEU A 54 5.16 -3.43 -1.58
CA LEU A 54 4.02 -4.13 -2.20
C LEU A 54 3.52 -5.35 -1.40
N ALA A 55 4.27 -5.83 -0.42
CA ALA A 55 3.89 -6.99 0.39
C ALA A 55 3.23 -6.55 1.71
N HIS A 56 2.37 -7.41 2.26
CA HIS A 56 1.87 -7.26 3.64
C HIS A 56 2.92 -7.73 4.67
N ALA A 57 3.67 -8.78 4.33
CA ALA A 57 4.77 -9.33 5.10
C ALA A 57 5.91 -9.82 4.20
N VAL A 58 7.12 -9.94 4.74
CA VAL A 58 8.30 -10.47 4.04
C VAL A 58 8.84 -11.70 4.77
N VAL A 59 8.80 -12.86 4.11
CA VAL A 59 9.34 -14.13 4.62
C VAL A 59 10.73 -14.39 4.05
N ILE A 60 11.74 -14.51 4.91
CA ILE A 60 13.12 -14.84 4.54
C ILE A 60 13.41 -16.31 4.84
N VAL A 61 13.31 -17.14 3.79
CA VAL A 61 13.49 -18.61 3.88
C VAL A 61 14.97 -19.00 4.00
N GLU A 62 15.82 -18.47 3.11
CA GLU A 62 17.27 -18.71 3.13
C GLU A 62 18.05 -17.45 2.75
N GLY A 63 19.27 -17.33 3.28
CA GLY A 63 20.24 -16.33 2.86
C GLY A 63 21.53 -16.37 3.68
N SER A 64 22.65 -16.01 3.06
CA SER A 64 23.91 -15.79 3.78
C SER A 64 23.96 -14.39 4.39
N PHE A 65 24.90 -14.15 5.30
CA PHE A 65 25.07 -12.85 5.98
C PHE A 65 25.34 -11.66 5.02
N LYS A 66 25.73 -11.92 3.76
CA LYS A 66 25.93 -10.92 2.70
C LYS A 66 24.88 -11.01 1.58
N SER A 67 23.76 -11.69 1.82
CA SER A 67 22.66 -11.83 0.85
C SER A 67 21.85 -10.55 0.70
N GLY A 68 21.34 -10.30 -0.51
CA GLY A 68 20.41 -9.19 -0.76
C GLY A 68 19.09 -9.31 0.01
N SER A 69 18.72 -10.52 0.44
CA SER A 69 17.52 -10.81 1.25
C SER A 69 17.43 -9.96 2.52
N LEU A 70 18.57 -9.66 3.16
CA LEU A 70 18.61 -8.81 4.36
C LEU A 70 18.15 -7.37 4.05
N SER A 71 18.53 -6.81 2.90
CA SER A 71 18.06 -5.46 2.52
C SER A 71 16.54 -5.43 2.28
N THR A 72 15.93 -6.52 1.82
CA THR A 72 14.47 -6.61 1.67
C THR A 72 13.77 -6.64 3.03
N ALA A 73 14.35 -7.33 4.02
CA ALA A 73 13.85 -7.33 5.40
C ALA A 73 14.04 -5.96 6.08
N GLU A 74 15.19 -5.31 5.87
CA GLU A 74 15.46 -3.96 6.36
C GLU A 74 14.43 -2.94 5.77
N PHE A 75 14.18 -2.97 4.46
CA PHE A 75 13.11 -2.17 3.85
C PHE A 75 11.67 -2.52 4.32
N ALA A 76 11.43 -3.75 4.76
CA ALA A 76 10.13 -4.18 5.28
C ALA A 76 9.86 -3.56 6.66
N VAL A 77 10.85 -3.63 7.58
CA VAL A 77 10.78 -2.94 8.87
C VAL A 77 10.64 -1.42 8.68
N ASP A 78 11.44 -0.82 7.79
CA ASP A 78 11.36 0.62 7.47
C ASP A 78 9.99 1.07 6.90
N THR A 79 9.17 0.13 6.39
CA THR A 79 7.83 0.40 5.83
C THR A 79 6.69 -0.14 6.68
N GLY A 80 6.96 -0.59 7.92
CA GLY A 80 5.94 -1.11 8.83
C GLY A 80 5.29 -2.40 8.31
N ARG A 81 6.11 -3.32 7.80
CA ARG A 81 5.71 -4.66 7.35
C ARG A 81 6.33 -5.72 8.22
N GLU A 82 5.55 -6.74 8.56
CA GLU A 82 6.05 -7.87 9.35
C GLU A 82 7.13 -8.66 8.61
N VAL A 83 8.16 -9.06 9.36
CA VAL A 83 9.30 -9.82 8.84
C VAL A 83 9.35 -11.16 9.53
N PHE A 84 9.28 -12.21 8.72
CA PHE A 84 9.36 -13.60 9.15
C PHE A 84 10.69 -14.20 8.71
N ALA A 85 11.24 -15.09 9.52
CA ALA A 85 12.48 -15.79 9.24
C ALA A 85 12.32 -17.29 9.52
N VAL A 86 12.64 -18.12 8.52
CA VAL A 86 12.51 -19.58 8.63
C VAL A 86 13.72 -20.14 9.39
N PRO A 87 13.52 -20.93 10.46
CA PRO A 87 14.63 -21.55 11.18
C PRO A 87 15.35 -22.57 10.30
N GLY A 88 16.62 -22.82 10.60
CA GLY A 88 17.45 -23.79 9.88
C GLY A 88 18.70 -24.16 10.66
N GLU A 89 19.45 -25.13 10.14
CA GLU A 89 20.60 -25.75 10.81
C GLU A 89 21.65 -24.73 11.28
N ALA A 90 22.08 -24.87 12.54
CA ALA A 90 23.15 -24.06 13.11
C ALA A 90 24.46 -24.25 12.33
N GLY A 91 25.08 -23.14 11.90
CA GLY A 91 26.32 -23.15 11.14
C GLY A 91 26.17 -23.34 9.62
N ARG A 92 24.99 -23.72 9.12
CA ARG A 92 24.73 -23.79 7.67
C ARG A 92 24.78 -22.38 7.06
N PRO A 93 25.62 -22.09 6.03
CA PRO A 93 25.82 -20.72 5.55
C PRO A 93 24.58 -19.98 5.04
N LEU A 94 23.52 -20.72 4.66
CA LEU A 94 22.23 -20.20 4.18
C LEU A 94 21.21 -19.95 5.30
N SER A 95 21.48 -20.40 6.52
CA SER A 95 20.66 -20.08 7.70
C SER A 95 21.11 -18.79 8.39
N ALA A 96 22.25 -18.22 7.98
CA ALA A 96 22.88 -17.07 8.63
C ALA A 96 22.08 -15.75 8.55
N ALA A 97 21.30 -15.52 7.47
CA ALA A 97 20.41 -14.37 7.38
C ALA A 97 19.12 -14.57 8.21
N PRO A 98 18.37 -15.68 8.11
CA PRO A 98 17.28 -15.98 9.04
C PRO A 98 17.71 -15.89 10.51
N HIS A 99 18.83 -16.51 10.89
CA HIS A 99 19.39 -16.40 12.25
C HIS A 99 19.84 -14.98 12.64
N LYS A 100 20.14 -14.07 11.71
CA LYS A 100 20.35 -12.63 12.02
C LYS A 100 19.01 -11.97 12.37
N LEU A 101 17.98 -12.24 11.57
CA LEU A 101 16.66 -11.64 11.70
C LEU A 101 15.92 -12.11 12.97
N LEU A 102 15.92 -13.41 13.26
CA LEU A 102 15.33 -13.96 14.50
C LEU A 102 15.98 -13.32 15.76
N ARG A 103 17.31 -13.12 15.75
CA ARG A 103 18.02 -12.43 16.84
C ARG A 103 17.80 -10.90 16.87
N ALA A 104 17.16 -10.34 15.84
CA ALA A 104 16.75 -8.94 15.78
C ALA A 104 15.25 -8.75 16.09
N GLY A 105 14.51 -9.82 16.41
CA GLY A 105 13.08 -9.78 16.75
C GLY A 105 12.13 -10.08 15.59
N ALA A 106 12.62 -10.56 14.44
CA ALA A 106 11.74 -11.07 13.39
C ALA A 106 10.97 -12.32 13.85
N ALA A 107 9.73 -12.49 13.38
CA ALA A 107 8.88 -13.62 13.72
C ALA A 107 9.46 -14.95 13.20
N LEU A 108 9.27 -16.02 13.98
CA LEU A 108 9.56 -17.39 13.53
C LEU A 108 8.49 -17.81 12.51
N CYS A 109 8.91 -18.47 11.43
CA CYS A 109 8.00 -19.05 10.44
C CYS A 109 8.46 -20.48 10.12
N GLU A 110 7.74 -21.47 10.63
CA GLU A 110 7.88 -22.88 10.30
C GLU A 110 6.86 -23.32 9.24
N SER A 111 5.73 -22.61 9.13
CA SER A 111 4.66 -22.90 8.18
C SER A 111 4.04 -21.65 7.56
N ALA A 112 3.23 -21.84 6.50
CA ALA A 112 2.43 -20.76 5.93
C ALA A 112 1.27 -20.33 6.85
N LEU A 113 0.85 -21.17 7.81
CA LEU A 113 -0.20 -20.86 8.77
C LEU A 113 0.24 -19.70 9.67
N ASP A 114 1.48 -19.72 10.16
CA ASP A 114 2.07 -18.73 11.07
C ASP A 114 1.95 -17.31 10.50
N VAL A 115 2.26 -17.16 9.20
CA VAL A 115 2.17 -15.88 8.47
C VAL A 115 0.72 -15.45 8.27
N LEU A 116 -0.21 -16.38 8.06
CA LEU A 116 -1.64 -16.08 7.90
C LEU A 116 -2.30 -15.75 9.26
N SER A 117 -1.88 -16.39 10.35
CA SER A 117 -2.31 -16.09 11.72
C SER A 117 -1.90 -14.67 12.13
N GLU A 118 -0.61 -14.33 11.99
CA GLU A 118 -0.08 -13.02 12.38
C GLU A 118 -0.67 -11.87 11.53
N LEU A 119 -0.92 -12.12 10.25
CA LEU A 119 -1.65 -11.18 9.38
C LEU A 119 -3.18 -11.19 9.59
N HIS A 120 -3.70 -12.01 10.51
CA HIS A 120 -5.12 -12.16 10.82
C HIS A 120 -5.99 -12.58 9.61
N LEU A 121 -5.38 -13.27 8.64
CA LEU A 121 -6.00 -13.71 7.37
C LEU A 121 -6.70 -15.08 7.47
N LEU A 122 -6.66 -15.75 8.62
CA LEU A 122 -7.38 -17.00 8.88
C LEU A 122 -8.81 -16.79 9.41
N ALA A 123 -9.21 -15.54 9.68
CA ALA A 123 -10.52 -15.19 10.24
C ALA A 123 -11.65 -15.34 9.21
N GLY A 124 -12.06 -16.59 8.96
CA GLY A 124 -13.36 -16.91 8.37
C GLY A 124 -14.43 -17.06 9.46
N GLU A 125 -15.61 -16.48 9.21
CA GLU A 125 -16.91 -16.83 9.80
C GLU A 125 -17.16 -16.53 11.31
N GLU A 126 -16.16 -16.36 12.18
CA GLU A 126 -16.41 -16.05 13.62
C GLU A 126 -16.99 -14.64 13.89
N GLU A 127 -16.76 -13.67 13.00
CA GLU A 127 -17.24 -12.29 13.18
C GLU A 127 -18.75 -12.10 12.88
N GLU A 128 -19.45 -13.09 12.31
CA GLU A 128 -20.91 -13.02 12.13
C GLU A 128 -21.68 -13.64 13.31
N LEU A 129 -21.19 -14.73 13.93
CA LEU A 129 -21.83 -15.33 15.12
C LEU A 129 -21.70 -14.46 16.37
N SER A 130 -20.53 -13.84 16.60
CA SER A 130 -20.34 -12.94 17.75
C SER A 130 -21.33 -11.75 17.77
N ARG A 131 -21.89 -11.38 16.61
CA ARG A 131 -22.92 -10.33 16.48
C ARG A 131 -24.36 -10.80 16.72
N SER A 132 -24.64 -12.11 16.75
CA SER A 132 -25.92 -12.65 17.24
C SER A 132 -25.92 -12.90 18.74
N ASP A 133 -24.76 -13.27 19.30
CA ASP A 133 -24.71 -13.89 20.62
C ASP A 133 -24.60 -12.87 21.78
N ASP A 134 -24.18 -11.63 21.49
CA ASP A 134 -24.28 -10.46 22.40
C ASP A 134 -25.72 -10.16 22.85
N ALA A 135 -26.74 -10.71 22.15
CA ALA A 135 -28.15 -10.61 22.55
C ALA A 135 -28.65 -11.81 23.38
N ALA A 136 -27.83 -12.85 23.56
CA ALA A 136 -28.22 -14.15 24.12
C ALA A 136 -27.38 -14.60 25.32
N GLU A 137 -26.06 -14.39 25.33
CA GLU A 137 -25.15 -14.90 26.36
C GLU A 137 -25.12 -14.04 27.64
N ALA A 138 -26.32 -13.91 28.25
CA ALA A 138 -26.48 -13.54 29.65
C ALA A 138 -26.15 -14.70 30.62
N GLY A 139 -25.25 -15.62 30.23
CA GLY A 139 -24.43 -16.39 31.15
C GLY A 139 -24.46 -17.92 31.01
N ALA A 140 -23.40 -18.46 30.41
CA ALA A 140 -22.78 -19.72 30.83
C ALA A 140 -21.26 -19.57 31.08
N ARG A 141 -20.69 -20.49 31.87
CA ARG A 141 -19.23 -20.75 31.94
C ARG A 141 -18.97 -22.12 31.34
N GLY A 142 -18.01 -22.20 30.42
CA GLY A 142 -17.49 -23.44 29.80
C GLY A 142 -15.98 -23.31 29.55
N ASP A 143 -15.31 -24.43 29.27
CA ASP A 143 -13.84 -24.53 29.24
C ASP A 143 -13.37 -25.61 28.25
N PHE A 144 -12.14 -25.46 27.71
CA PHE A 144 -11.47 -26.32 26.70
C PHE A 144 -12.15 -26.36 25.30
N SER A 145 -11.46 -26.62 24.18
CA SER A 145 -10.28 -27.47 23.95
C SER A 145 -9.39 -27.00 22.78
N GLU A 146 -8.15 -27.51 22.71
CA GLU A 146 -7.27 -27.42 21.55
C GLU A 146 -7.88 -28.11 20.31
N ALA A 147 -7.75 -27.48 19.13
CA ALA A 147 -8.05 -28.11 17.84
C ALA A 147 -6.80 -28.85 17.31
N THR A 148 -6.97 -30.11 16.86
CA THR A 148 -5.83 -30.96 16.51
C THR A 148 -5.47 -30.93 15.02
N SER A 149 -4.20 -31.11 14.71
CA SER A 149 -3.61 -30.84 13.37
C SER A 149 -4.13 -31.69 12.21
N ASP A 150 -4.91 -32.76 12.46
CA ASP A 150 -5.47 -33.61 11.40
C ASP A 150 -6.81 -33.09 10.85
N GLU A 151 -7.56 -32.23 11.56
CA GLU A 151 -8.84 -31.69 11.03
C GLU A 151 -8.60 -30.66 9.93
N VAL A 152 -7.63 -29.76 10.09
CA VAL A 152 -7.17 -28.79 9.08
C VAL A 152 -6.71 -29.50 7.79
N ARG A 153 -6.23 -30.73 7.90
CA ARG A 153 -5.78 -31.57 6.78
C ARG A 153 -6.91 -31.96 5.82
N GLY A 154 -8.16 -31.94 6.29
CA GLY A 154 -9.35 -32.15 5.46
C GLY A 154 -9.63 -30.99 4.51
N LEU A 155 -9.52 -29.74 4.99
CA LEU A 155 -9.80 -28.53 4.21
C LEU A 155 -8.84 -28.35 3.03
N ILE A 156 -7.58 -28.74 3.19
CA ILE A 156 -6.54 -28.61 2.16
C ILE A 156 -6.80 -29.54 0.95
N GLY A 157 -7.60 -30.59 1.12
CA GLY A 157 -7.85 -31.60 0.08
C GLY A 157 -8.73 -31.19 -1.10
N ALA A 158 -9.31 -29.98 -1.11
CA ALA A 158 -10.33 -29.57 -2.08
C ALA A 158 -9.92 -28.40 -3.01
N VAL A 159 -8.67 -27.91 -2.93
CA VAL A 159 -8.18 -26.84 -3.82
C VAL A 159 -7.68 -27.42 -5.15
N SER A 160 -8.61 -27.73 -6.05
CA SER A 160 -8.31 -28.17 -7.42
C SER A 160 -7.66 -27.05 -8.24
N ASP A 161 -6.50 -27.33 -8.85
CA ASP A 161 -5.74 -26.41 -9.70
C ASP A 161 -6.36 -26.26 -11.11
N GLU A 162 -7.60 -25.78 -11.18
CA GLU A 162 -8.18 -25.30 -12.44
C GLU A 162 -8.02 -23.78 -12.57
N PRO A 163 -7.40 -23.27 -13.66
CA PRO A 163 -7.14 -21.85 -13.83
C PRO A 163 -8.42 -21.10 -14.16
N ARG A 164 -9.03 -20.46 -13.15
CA ARG A 164 -10.14 -19.51 -13.34
C ARG A 164 -9.72 -18.44 -14.36
N PRO A 165 -10.39 -18.34 -15.52
CA PRO A 165 -10.00 -17.38 -16.55
C PRO A 165 -10.25 -15.95 -16.06
N LEU A 166 -9.31 -15.04 -16.37
CA LEU A 166 -9.51 -13.62 -16.19
C LEU A 166 -10.61 -13.14 -17.16
N PRO A 167 -11.60 -12.34 -16.72
CA PRO A 167 -12.63 -11.82 -17.60
C PRO A 167 -11.99 -10.88 -18.63
N ALA A 168 -12.18 -11.17 -19.91
CA ALA A 168 -11.76 -10.28 -20.99
C ALA A 168 -12.61 -9.00 -20.96
N ALA A 169 -11.95 -7.84 -20.85
CA ALA A 169 -12.64 -6.55 -20.88
C ALA A 169 -13.05 -6.19 -22.32
N THR A 170 -14.19 -6.70 -22.76
CA THR A 170 -14.86 -6.25 -23.99
C THR A 170 -15.71 -5.01 -23.70
N SER A 171 -15.63 -4.00 -24.57
CA SER A 171 -16.09 -2.64 -24.30
C SER A 171 -17.59 -2.37 -24.43
N ASP A 172 -18.43 -3.41 -24.54
CA ASP A 172 -19.88 -3.31 -24.77
C ASP A 172 -20.66 -4.19 -23.79
N GLU A 173 -21.28 -3.58 -22.78
CA GLU A 173 -22.57 -4.01 -22.21
C GLU A 173 -23.18 -2.89 -21.33
N LEU A 174 -23.86 -1.94 -21.99
CA LEU A 174 -24.74 -0.98 -21.33
C LEU A 174 -26.21 -1.29 -21.67
N CYS A 175 -27.11 -0.95 -20.75
CA CYS A 175 -28.57 -0.91 -20.90
C CYS A 175 -29.33 -2.26 -20.98
N GLY A 176 -29.63 -2.83 -19.81
CA GLY A 176 -30.84 -3.64 -19.57
C GLY A 176 -31.74 -2.94 -18.54
N LEU A 177 -33.07 -2.90 -18.74
CA LEU A 177 -34.00 -2.10 -17.94
C LEU A 177 -34.85 -2.91 -16.95
N ALA A 178 -35.22 -2.24 -15.85
CA ALA A 178 -36.35 -2.50 -14.95
C ALA A 178 -36.37 -3.83 -14.15
N GLY A 179 -36.10 -3.73 -12.85
CA GLY A 179 -36.41 -4.75 -11.85
C GLY A 179 -36.11 -4.24 -10.44
N SER A 180 -37.12 -4.15 -9.56
CA SER A 180 -36.95 -3.64 -8.20
C SER A 180 -36.55 -4.76 -7.22
N GLN A 181 -35.27 -4.86 -6.88
CA GLN A 181 -34.81 -5.49 -5.63
C GLN A 181 -33.70 -4.66 -4.98
N THR A 182 -33.67 -4.65 -3.65
CA THR A 182 -32.81 -3.77 -2.85
C THR A 182 -31.56 -4.52 -2.37
N THR A 183 -30.66 -4.84 -3.29
CA THR A 183 -29.35 -5.47 -2.98
C THR A 183 -28.22 -4.83 -3.79
N SER A 184 -27.17 -4.40 -3.09
CA SER A 184 -25.81 -4.12 -3.59
C SER A 184 -25.65 -3.62 -5.04
N ASP A 185 -25.92 -2.33 -5.28
CA ASP A 185 -25.30 -1.60 -6.40
C ASP A 185 -23.80 -1.37 -6.06
N PRO A 186 -22.84 -1.97 -6.80
CA PRO A 186 -21.43 -1.88 -6.45
C PRO A 186 -20.87 -0.46 -6.57
N ARG A 187 -21.41 0.37 -7.48
CA ARG A 187 -21.00 1.78 -7.64
C ARG A 187 -21.41 2.58 -6.41
N ARG A 188 -22.66 2.42 -5.97
CA ARG A 188 -23.19 3.08 -4.76
C ARG A 188 -22.45 2.64 -3.50
N GLN A 189 -22.08 1.37 -3.39
CA GLN A 189 -21.26 0.87 -2.29
C GLN A 189 -19.86 1.48 -2.30
N ALA A 190 -19.22 1.60 -3.48
CA ALA A 190 -17.92 2.26 -3.61
C ALA A 190 -17.96 3.76 -3.25
N LEU A 191 -18.98 4.50 -3.73
CA LEU A 191 -19.21 5.91 -3.38
C LEU A 191 -19.39 6.10 -1.86
N ALA A 192 -20.18 5.24 -1.22
CA ALA A 192 -20.40 5.30 0.23
C ALA A 192 -19.08 5.13 1.01
N ARG A 193 -18.22 4.17 0.62
CA ARG A 193 -16.93 3.93 1.28
C ARG A 193 -15.98 5.13 1.17
N VAL A 194 -15.88 5.75 -0.01
CA VAL A 194 -15.08 6.98 -0.21
C VAL A 194 -15.62 8.14 0.64
N LEU A 195 -16.95 8.29 0.71
CA LEU A 195 -17.58 9.34 1.52
C LEU A 195 -17.39 9.12 3.03
N THR A 196 -17.40 7.89 3.53
CA THR A 196 -17.15 7.55 4.94
C THR A 196 -15.67 7.71 5.33
N ALA A 197 -14.73 7.36 4.46
CA ALA A 197 -13.31 7.66 4.68
C ALA A 197 -13.09 9.19 4.86
N LEU A 198 -13.69 9.99 3.97
CA LEU A 198 -13.68 11.46 4.04
C LEU A 198 -14.51 12.09 5.18
N GLU A 199 -15.07 11.32 6.11
CA GLU A 199 -15.69 11.89 7.33
C GLU A 199 -14.67 12.25 8.40
N ARG A 200 -13.50 11.59 8.39
CA ARG A 200 -12.54 11.60 9.50
C ARG A 200 -11.54 12.75 9.44
N GLU A 201 -10.88 13.00 8.31
CA GLU A 201 -9.91 14.10 8.14
C GLU A 201 -9.66 14.47 6.65
N GLU A 202 -8.63 15.26 6.33
CA GLU A 202 -8.25 15.60 4.95
C GLU A 202 -7.32 14.53 4.35
N CYS A 203 -7.86 13.58 3.58
CA CYS A 203 -7.12 12.43 3.05
C CYS A 203 -6.57 12.69 1.64
N THR A 204 -5.39 12.14 1.30
CA THR A 204 -4.91 12.05 -0.10
C THR A 204 -5.64 10.95 -0.87
N ILE A 205 -5.53 10.95 -2.21
CA ILE A 205 -6.07 9.88 -3.07
C ILE A 205 -5.54 8.50 -2.65
N ASP A 206 -4.26 8.41 -2.26
CA ASP A 206 -3.64 7.15 -1.83
C ASP A 206 -4.15 6.67 -0.47
N GLN A 207 -4.40 7.58 0.48
CA GLN A 207 -5.02 7.24 1.77
C GLN A 207 -6.45 6.72 1.55
N LEU A 208 -7.25 7.39 0.71
CA LEU A 208 -8.59 6.95 0.36
C LEU A 208 -8.61 5.62 -0.41
N ALA A 209 -7.59 5.33 -1.21
CA ALA A 209 -7.44 4.04 -1.88
C ALA A 209 -7.27 2.89 -0.87
N VAL A 210 -6.51 3.11 0.20
CA VAL A 210 -6.37 2.16 1.31
C VAL A 210 -7.67 2.07 2.11
N GLU A 211 -8.19 3.18 2.63
CA GLU A 211 -9.35 3.22 3.54
C GLU A 211 -10.66 2.75 2.88
N ALA A 212 -10.88 3.08 1.61
CA ALA A 212 -12.04 2.57 0.86
C ALA A 212 -11.79 1.20 0.21
N HIS A 213 -10.57 0.63 0.33
CA HIS A 213 -10.09 -0.56 -0.38
C HIS A 213 -10.46 -0.54 -1.87
N LEU A 214 -10.02 0.51 -2.56
CA LEU A 214 -10.25 0.76 -3.99
C LEU A 214 -8.92 1.08 -4.68
N SER A 215 -8.83 0.85 -5.99
CA SER A 215 -7.63 1.29 -6.73
C SER A 215 -7.58 2.82 -6.78
N ALA A 216 -6.38 3.41 -6.77
CA ALA A 216 -6.21 4.87 -6.89
C ALA A 216 -6.88 5.44 -8.16
N ALA A 217 -6.98 4.65 -9.24
CA ALA A 217 -7.74 5.01 -10.43
C ALA A 217 -9.26 5.06 -10.17
N ALA A 218 -9.83 4.08 -9.47
CA ALA A 218 -11.24 4.09 -9.07
C ALA A 218 -11.54 5.26 -8.12
N VAL A 219 -10.68 5.49 -7.12
CA VAL A 219 -10.80 6.65 -6.22
C VAL A 219 -10.71 7.98 -6.98
N THR A 220 -9.79 8.11 -7.93
CA THR A 220 -9.68 9.33 -8.76
C THR A 220 -10.96 9.59 -9.57
N THR A 221 -11.55 8.55 -10.16
CA THR A 221 -12.80 8.65 -10.91
C THR A 221 -13.97 9.05 -10.00
N LEU A 222 -14.17 8.34 -8.88
CA LEU A 222 -15.25 8.61 -7.92
C LEU A 222 -15.07 9.96 -7.22
N ALA A 223 -13.83 10.37 -6.94
CA ALA A 223 -13.54 11.69 -6.39
C ALA A 223 -13.88 12.81 -7.39
N THR A 224 -13.64 12.59 -8.69
CA THR A 224 -14.02 13.55 -9.74
C THR A 224 -15.55 13.67 -9.87
N GLU A 225 -16.27 12.55 -9.74
CA GLU A 225 -17.74 12.51 -9.68
C GLU A 225 -18.28 13.29 -8.46
N LEU A 226 -17.77 12.99 -7.25
CA LEU A 226 -18.16 13.68 -6.00
C LEU A 226 -17.74 15.16 -5.95
N GLU A 227 -16.69 15.56 -6.68
CA GLU A 227 -16.23 16.94 -6.82
C GLU A 227 -17.15 17.73 -7.77
N ILE A 228 -17.66 17.10 -8.84
CA ILE A 228 -18.70 17.67 -9.72
C ILE A 228 -20.04 17.79 -8.98
N GLU A 229 -20.39 16.83 -8.12
CA GLU A 229 -21.58 16.90 -7.25
C GLU A 229 -21.42 17.92 -6.09
N GLY A 230 -20.22 18.48 -5.88
CA GLY A 230 -19.95 19.43 -4.79
C GLY A 230 -19.98 18.82 -3.39
N LEU A 231 -19.89 17.49 -3.29
CA LEU A 231 -19.83 16.74 -2.03
C LEU A 231 -18.42 16.69 -1.44
N ILE A 232 -17.39 16.86 -2.27
CA ILE A 232 -15.98 16.94 -1.85
C ILE A 232 -15.27 18.09 -2.57
N GLU A 233 -14.17 18.56 -2.00
CA GLU A 233 -13.29 19.60 -2.56
C GLU A 233 -11.82 19.20 -2.47
N ARG A 234 -10.96 19.81 -3.29
CA ARG A 234 -9.50 19.65 -3.23
C ARG A 234 -8.86 20.74 -2.36
N VAL A 235 -8.04 20.30 -1.41
CA VAL A 235 -7.26 21.16 -0.51
C VAL A 235 -5.78 21.15 -0.91
N GLY A 236 -5.05 22.21 -0.52
CA GLY A 236 -3.64 22.40 -0.84
C GLY A 236 -2.76 21.18 -0.49
N GLY A 237 -1.93 20.76 -1.44
CA GLY A 237 -1.09 19.57 -1.32
C GLY A 237 -1.72 18.28 -1.85
N GLY A 238 -2.83 18.35 -2.60
CA GLY A 238 -3.44 17.17 -3.24
C GLY A 238 -4.34 16.34 -2.31
N ARG A 239 -4.76 16.92 -1.19
CA ARG A 239 -5.75 16.35 -0.27
C ARG A 239 -7.17 16.58 -0.79
N LEU A 240 -8.07 15.72 -0.36
CA LEU A 240 -9.51 15.79 -0.57
C LEU A 240 -10.21 15.96 0.78
N ARG A 241 -11.26 16.76 0.81
CA ARG A 241 -12.04 17.08 2.01
C ARG A 241 -13.51 17.00 1.69
N ARG A 242 -14.33 16.38 2.55
CA ARG A 242 -15.79 16.39 2.37
C ARG A 242 -16.35 17.79 2.61
N VAL A 243 -17.11 18.29 1.65
CA VAL A 243 -17.88 19.53 1.79
C VAL A 243 -19.05 19.24 2.73
N ARG A 244 -18.82 19.40 4.04
CA ARG A 244 -19.89 19.37 5.03
C ARG A 244 -20.88 20.48 4.68
N ALA A 245 -22.15 20.13 4.47
CA ALA A 245 -23.20 21.08 4.12
C ALA A 245 -23.36 22.11 5.25
N ALA A 246 -22.76 23.28 5.09
CA ALA A 246 -22.82 24.34 6.07
C ALA A 246 -24.25 24.88 6.20
N ALA A 247 -24.81 24.84 7.40
CA ALA A 247 -26.12 25.41 7.67
C ALA A 247 -26.13 26.91 7.36
N ALA A 248 -26.92 27.29 6.35
CA ALA A 248 -27.25 28.66 5.95
C ALA A 248 -26.06 29.64 5.76
N HIS A 249 -25.51 29.63 4.53
CA HIS A 249 -25.13 30.81 3.74
C HIS A 249 -24.66 32.08 4.48
N ARG A 250 -23.36 32.39 4.37
CA ARG A 250 -22.86 33.78 4.48
C ARG A 250 -21.77 34.04 3.44
N PRO A 251 -21.91 35.03 2.55
CA PRO A 251 -20.90 35.33 1.53
C PRO A 251 -19.67 36.01 2.14
N PRO A 252 -18.49 35.95 1.47
CA PRO A 252 -17.25 36.52 1.99
C PRO A 252 -17.30 38.05 2.07
N ALA A 253 -17.13 38.59 3.27
CA ALA A 253 -17.02 40.03 3.48
C ALA A 253 -15.60 40.53 3.20
N ALA A 254 -15.41 41.26 2.10
CA ALA A 254 -14.17 41.96 1.83
C ALA A 254 -13.94 43.15 2.79
N HIS A 255 -12.67 43.39 3.14
CA HIS A 255 -12.15 44.61 3.79
C HIS A 255 -12.91 45.17 5.02
N ARG A 256 -12.56 44.67 6.23
CA ARG A 256 -12.59 45.36 7.54
C ARG A 256 -12.00 44.42 8.62
N LEU A 257 -11.24 44.85 9.63
CA LEU A 257 -10.48 46.09 9.84
C LEU A 257 -9.42 45.89 10.95
N ALA A 258 -8.20 46.37 10.75
CA ALA A 258 -7.22 46.71 11.80
C ALA A 258 -6.30 47.79 11.20
N LEU A 259 -6.39 49.09 11.54
CA LEU A 259 -6.06 49.70 12.85
C LEU A 259 -4.64 49.29 13.27
N ALA A 260 -3.57 50.10 13.10
CA ALA A 260 -3.38 51.54 13.40
C ALA A 260 -3.56 51.83 14.89
N HIS A 261 -2.67 52.50 15.63
CA HIS A 261 -1.40 53.24 15.34
C HIS A 261 -0.63 53.39 16.69
N PRO A 262 0.49 54.15 16.84
CA PRO A 262 1.40 54.74 15.84
C PRO A 262 2.71 53.92 15.68
N GLU A 263 4.00 54.24 15.95
CA GLU A 263 4.82 55.41 16.37
C GLU A 263 6.27 55.34 15.78
N ALA A 264 7.04 56.42 15.92
CA ALA A 264 8.49 56.58 15.62
C ALA A 264 9.02 57.78 16.47
N PRO A 265 10.34 58.10 16.65
CA PRO A 265 11.46 58.09 15.67
C PRO A 265 12.78 57.44 16.22
N GLY A 266 13.95 57.45 15.57
CA GLY A 266 14.41 57.90 14.24
C GLY A 266 15.97 57.89 14.14
N CYS A 267 16.53 58.39 13.02
CA CYS A 267 17.98 58.41 12.66
C CYS A 267 18.65 57.03 12.39
N SER A 268 19.68 56.88 11.54
CA SER A 268 20.23 57.74 10.46
C SER A 268 21.23 56.98 9.55
N LYS A 269 21.39 57.43 8.28
CA LYS A 269 22.55 57.39 7.33
C LYS A 269 23.74 56.44 7.66
N THR A 270 24.38 55.67 6.76
CA THR A 270 24.90 55.90 5.36
C THR A 270 24.90 54.56 4.56
N ALA A 271 24.91 54.42 3.21
CA ALA A 271 25.85 54.85 2.14
C ALA A 271 27.30 54.32 2.32
N GLU A 272 28.03 53.76 1.33
CA GLU A 272 27.83 53.48 -0.13
C GLU A 272 28.04 51.96 -0.46
N GLY A 273 28.47 51.39 -1.62
CA GLY A 273 28.94 51.85 -2.96
C GLY A 273 29.30 50.67 -3.92
N PRO A 274 29.52 50.85 -5.25
CA PRO A 274 29.56 49.75 -6.24
C PRO A 274 30.94 49.28 -6.82
N LYS A 275 30.88 48.11 -7.49
CA LYS A 275 31.89 47.28 -8.22
C LYS A 275 32.90 47.99 -9.18
N PRO A 276 34.16 47.51 -9.22
CA PRO A 276 34.82 47.03 -10.47
C PRO A 276 35.55 45.67 -10.25
N ALA A 277 35.46 44.65 -11.14
CA ALA A 277 36.20 44.37 -12.39
C ALA A 277 37.49 43.52 -12.20
N ALA A 278 37.88 42.72 -13.23
CA ALA A 278 38.98 41.73 -13.19
C ALA A 278 40.24 42.20 -13.96
N PRO A 279 41.35 41.43 -13.97
CA PRO A 279 41.61 40.55 -15.14
C PRO A 279 42.30 39.19 -14.83
N ALA A 280 42.71 38.47 -15.88
CA ALA A 280 43.00 37.03 -15.94
C ALA A 280 44.52 36.63 -15.93
N LEU A 281 44.80 35.37 -16.34
CA LEU A 281 46.11 34.69 -16.55
C LEU A 281 46.74 34.08 -15.27
N SER A 282 47.38 32.90 -15.28
CA SER A 282 47.55 31.83 -16.31
C SER A 282 47.90 30.49 -15.64
N PRO A 283 47.82 29.33 -16.34
CA PRO A 283 48.04 28.00 -15.75
C PRO A 283 49.49 27.50 -15.79
N LEU A 284 49.76 26.50 -14.93
CA LEU A 284 50.81 25.47 -15.01
C LEU A 284 50.20 24.13 -14.60
#